data_AF-A0AA41SAI1-F1
#
_entry.id   AF-A0AA41SAI1-F1
#
_cell.length_a   1.000
_cell.length_b   1.000
_cell.length_c   1.000
_cell.angle_alpha   90.00
_cell.angle_beta   90.00
_cell.angle_gamma   90.00
#
_symmetry.space_group_name_H-M   'P 1'
#
loop_
_entity.id
_entity.type
_entity.pdbx_description
1 polymer ?
#
loop_
_entity_poly.entity_id
_entity_poly.type
_entity_poly.pdbx_seq_one_letter_code
_entity_poly.pdbx_strand_id
1 'polypeptide(L)'
;MAMRNFYNGIKGLKVSELPAHLKPIFTAEHVKKTVSKGMDNYHQKYILTGSIDPLLHVCFGGMAFSYLVALPEERRHLAHAKEHAAAH
;
A
#
# COMPACT_ATOMS: atom_id res chain seq x y z
N MET A 1 -18.64 -0.53 -4.57
CA MET A 1 -19.73 -0.17 -3.64
C MET A 1 -19.22 0.17 -2.23
N ALA A 2 -18.35 -0.64 -1.62
CA ALA A 2 -17.85 -0.42 -0.25
C ALA A 2 -17.16 0.95 -0.01
N MET A 3 -16.27 1.38 -0.92
CA MET A 3 -15.57 2.67 -0.83
C MET A 3 -16.53 3.88 -0.87
N ARG A 4 -17.58 3.81 -1.69
CA ARG A 4 -18.59 4.88 -1.80
C ARG A 4 -19.42 4.99 -0.52
N ASN A 5 -19.75 3.87 0.11
CA ASN A 5 -20.48 3.84 1.38
C ASN A 5 -19.60 4.33 2.55
N PHE A 6 -18.32 3.96 2.56
CA PHE A 6 -17.34 4.46 3.52
C PHE A 6 -17.16 5.98 3.41
N TYR A 7 -16.97 6.49 2.19
CA TYR A 7 -16.87 7.93 1.94
C TYR A 7 -18.15 8.68 2.33
N ASN A 8 -19.33 8.13 2.02
CA ASN A 8 -20.61 8.73 2.43
C ASN A 8 -20.82 8.72 3.95
N GLY A 9 -20.27 7.73 4.67
CA GLY A 9 -20.27 7.69 6.14
C GLY A 9 -19.33 8.71 6.76
N ILE A 10 -18.16 8.97 6.13
CA ILE A 10 -17.15 9.91 6.64
C ILE A 10 -17.50 11.37 6.32
N LYS A 11 -18.06 11.65 5.13
CA LYS A 11 -18.34 13.03 4.68
C LYS A 11 -19.37 13.76 5.55
N GLY A 12 -20.22 13.02 6.28
CA GLY A 12 -21.26 13.57 7.14
C GLY A 12 -20.85 13.75 8.60
N LEU A 13 -19.66 13.27 8.99
CA LEU A 13 -19.16 13.33 10.36
C LEU A 13 -18.32 14.57 10.58
N LYS A 14 -18.44 15.18 11.77
CA LYS A 14 -17.50 16.25 12.17
C LYS A 14 -16.11 15.67 12.39
N VAL A 15 -15.07 16.49 12.20
CA VAL A 15 -13.67 16.08 12.42
C VAL A 15 -13.44 15.54 13.84
N SER A 16 -14.23 16.01 14.81
CA SER A 16 -14.25 15.52 16.20
C SER A 16 -14.85 14.12 16.39
N GLU A 17 -15.70 13.66 15.46
CA GLU A 17 -16.42 12.37 15.53
C GLU A 17 -15.72 11.27 14.70
N LEU A 18 -14.82 11.66 13.79
CA LEU A 18 -13.98 10.74 13.03
C LEU A 18 -13.19 9.75 13.91
N PRO A 19 -12.57 10.15 15.03
CA PRO A 19 -11.80 9.21 15.85
C PRO A 19 -12.69 8.11 16.44
N ALA A 20 -13.93 8.43 16.81
CA ALA A 20 -14.88 7.46 17.37
C ALA A 20 -15.38 6.46 16.32
N HIS A 21 -15.60 6.92 15.09
CA HIS A 21 -16.05 6.08 13.97
C HIS A 21 -14.94 5.22 13.37
N LEU A 22 -13.70 5.72 13.38
CA LEU A 22 -12.53 5.04 12.81
C LEU A 22 -11.82 4.12 13.81
N LYS A 23 -11.91 4.38 15.13
CA LYS A 23 -11.33 3.51 16.18
C LYS A 23 -11.67 2.03 16.01
N PRO A 24 -12.95 1.62 15.87
CA PRO A 24 -13.29 0.20 15.76
C PRO A 24 -12.81 -0.41 14.43
N ILE A 25 -12.69 0.39 13.37
CA ILE A 25 -12.24 -0.07 12.03
C ILE A 25 -10.72 -0.26 12.02
N PHE A 26 -9.97 0.63 12.67
CA PHE A 26 -8.52 0.58 12.76
C PHE A 26 -8.00 -0.06 14.06
N THR A 27 -8.86 -0.80 14.78
CA THR A 27 -8.39 -1.57 15.92
C THR A 27 -7.43 -2.67 15.43
N ALA A 28 -6.30 -2.83 16.12
CA ALA A 28 -5.27 -3.81 15.75
C ALA A 28 -5.82 -5.23 15.56
N GLU A 29 -6.83 -5.60 16.34
CA GLU A 29 -7.53 -6.88 16.23
C GLU A 29 -8.32 -7.03 14.93
N HIS A 30 -9.01 -5.96 14.49
CA HIS A 30 -9.76 -5.97 13.23
C HIS A 30 -8.82 -6.00 12.02
N VAL A 31 -7.72 -5.27 12.10
CA VAL A 31 -6.65 -5.32 11.08
C VAL A 31 -6.05 -6.72 11.01
N LYS A 32 -5.68 -7.31 12.16
CA LYS A 32 -5.13 -8.67 12.22
C LYS A 32 -6.08 -9.69 11.61
N LYS A 33 -7.36 -9.67 11.98
CA LYS A 33 -8.38 -10.57 11.43
C LYS A 33 -8.55 -10.41 9.92
N THR A 34 -8.55 -9.17 9.44
CA THR A 34 -8.70 -8.87 8.01
C THR A 34 -7.48 -9.34 7.21
N VAL A 35 -6.28 -9.10 7.72
CA VAL A 35 -5.03 -9.56 7.12
C VAL A 35 -4.95 -11.07 7.10
N SER A 36 -5.26 -11.75 8.22
CA SER A 36 -5.31 -13.22 8.28
C SER A 36 -6.29 -13.78 7.25
N LYS A 37 -7.51 -13.25 7.17
CA LYS A 37 -8.49 -13.69 6.16
C LYS A 37 -8.01 -13.45 4.72
N GLY A 38 -7.33 -12.34 4.48
CA GLY A 38 -6.71 -12.05 3.18
C GLY A 38 -5.61 -13.06 2.82
N MET A 39 -4.77 -13.41 3.79
CA MET A 39 -3.70 -14.40 3.64
C MET A 39 -4.28 -15.80 3.38
N ASP A 40 -5.30 -16.21 4.12
CA ASP A 40 -5.95 -17.51 3.96
C ASP A 40 -6.57 -17.64 2.57
N ASN A 41 -7.28 -16.60 2.10
CA ASN A 41 -7.85 -16.56 0.75
C ASN A 41 -6.76 -16.60 -0.33
N TYR A 42 -5.65 -15.88 -0.13
CA TYR A 42 -4.53 -15.87 -1.08
C TYR A 42 -3.85 -17.24 -1.13
N HIS A 43 -3.64 -17.87 0.03
CA HIS A 43 -3.09 -19.22 0.14
C HIS A 43 -3.98 -20.25 -0.57
N GLN A 44 -5.29 -20.21 -0.31
CA GLN A 44 -6.24 -21.07 -1.00
C GLN A 44 -6.24 -20.86 -2.51
N LYS A 45 -6.19 -19.61 -2.96
CA LYS A 45 -6.33 -19.27 -4.38
C LYS A 45 -5.07 -19.57 -5.21
N TYR A 46 -3.88 -19.37 -4.66
CA TYR A 46 -2.64 -19.41 -5.44
C TYR A 46 -1.64 -20.46 -4.97
N ILE A 47 -1.62 -20.83 -3.68
CA ILE A 47 -0.64 -21.78 -3.15
C ILE A 47 -1.17 -23.21 -3.29
N LEU A 48 -2.41 -23.47 -2.85
CA LEU A 48 -3.01 -24.81 -2.94
C LEU A 48 -3.31 -25.24 -4.38
N THR A 49 -3.51 -24.28 -5.28
CA THR A 49 -3.78 -24.51 -6.71
C THR A 49 -2.50 -24.71 -7.52
N GLY A 50 -1.31 -24.56 -6.92
CA GLY A 50 -0.03 -24.66 -7.62
C GLY A 50 0.21 -23.56 -8.66
N SER A 51 -0.41 -22.39 -8.49
CA SER A 51 -0.21 -21.26 -9.42
C SER A 51 1.22 -20.70 -9.33
N ILE A 52 1.74 -20.20 -10.46
CA ILE A 52 3.02 -19.47 -10.52
C ILE A 52 2.88 -17.99 -10.09
N ASP A 53 1.65 -17.51 -9.94
CA ASP A 53 1.36 -16.11 -9.56
C ASP A 53 2.08 -15.64 -8.30
N PRO A 54 2.27 -16.45 -7.23
CA PRO A 54 3.04 -16.02 -6.07
C PRO A 54 4.49 -15.65 -6.39
N LEU A 55 5.13 -16.39 -7.31
CA LEU A 55 6.48 -16.09 -7.77
C LEU A 55 6.49 -14.75 -8.52
N LEU A 56 5.53 -14.58 -9.44
CA LEU A 56 5.39 -13.35 -10.22
C LEU A 56 5.11 -12.14 -9.35
N HIS A 57 4.25 -12.24 -8.34
CA HIS A 57 3.99 -11.15 -7.39
C HIS A 57 5.25 -10.72 -6.63
N VAL A 58 6.13 -11.67 -6.27
CA VAL A 58 7.42 -11.35 -5.66
C VAL A 58 8.36 -10.68 -6.66
N CYS A 59 8.45 -11.17 -7.90
CA CYS A 59 9.29 -10.56 -8.93
C CYS A 59 8.84 -9.13 -9.29
N PHE A 60 7.55 -8.94 -9.59
CA PHE A 60 6.99 -7.63 -9.91
C PHE A 60 7.00 -6.68 -8.71
N GLY A 61 6.68 -7.20 -7.52
CA GLY A 61 6.76 -6.44 -6.28
C GLY A 61 8.18 -6.00 -5.95
N GLY A 62 9.17 -6.89 -6.12
CA GLY A 62 10.58 -6.61 -5.93
C GLY A 62 11.10 -5.56 -6.92
N MET A 63 10.73 -5.67 -8.19
CA MET A 63 11.06 -4.64 -9.20
C MET A 63 10.46 -3.29 -8.84
N ALA A 64 9.15 -3.23 -8.54
CA ALA A 64 8.49 -1.98 -8.17
C ALA A 64 9.09 -1.36 -6.89
N PHE A 65 9.36 -2.18 -5.88
CA PHE A 65 9.99 -1.73 -4.63
C PHE A 65 11.41 -1.21 -4.86
N SER A 66 12.21 -1.92 -5.67
CA SER A 66 13.57 -1.49 -6.00
C SER A 66 13.60 -0.11 -6.67
N TYR A 67 12.65 0.18 -7.56
CA TYR A 67 12.49 1.49 -8.17
C TYR A 67 12.13 2.57 -7.15
N LEU A 68 11.19 2.29 -6.24
CA LEU A 68 10.80 3.24 -5.20
C LEU A 68 11.93 3.52 -4.20
N VAL A 69 12.75 2.52 -3.88
CA VAL A 69 13.92 2.67 -3.00
C VAL A 69 15.06 3.40 -3.71
N ALA A 70 15.22 3.21 -5.03
CA ALA A 70 16.22 3.92 -5.82
C ALA A 70 15.81 5.37 -6.14
N LEU A 71 14.51 5.70 -6.04
CA LEU A 71 13.98 7.03 -6.38
C LEU A 71 14.68 8.20 -5.65
N PRO A 72 14.99 8.14 -4.33
CA PRO A 72 15.70 9.21 -3.63
C PRO A 72 17.15 9.38 -4.10
N GLU A 73 17.81 8.27 -4.43
CA GLU A 73 19.17 8.25 -4.98
C GLU A 73 19.18 8.88 -6.38
N GLU A 74 18.26 8.48 -7.26
CA GLU A 74 18.10 9.10 -8.58
C GLU A 74 17.79 10.61 -8.48
N ARG A 75 16.96 11.02 -7.50
CA ARG A 75 16.68 12.45 -7.24
C ARG A 75 17.93 13.22 -6.82
N ARG A 76 18.80 12.63 -5.99
CA ARG A 76 20.07 13.24 -5.57
C ARG A 76 21.06 13.34 -6.73
N HIS A 77 21.18 12.30 -7.55
CA HIS A 77 22.01 12.32 -8.75
C HIS A 77 21.56 13.38 -9.77
N LEU A 78 20.24 13.54 -9.97
CA LEU A 78 19.70 14.60 -10.82
C LEU A 78 19.90 16.02 -10.23
N ALA A 79 19.90 16.16 -8.91
CA ALA A 79 20.18 17.44 -8.25
C ALA A 79 21.64 17.87 -8.49
N HIS A 80 22.60 16.96 -8.29
CA HIS A 80 24.01 17.23 -8.59
C HIS A 80 24.28 17.49 -10.08
N ALA A 81 23.62 16.76 -10.99
CA ALA A 81 23.72 17.00 -12.42
C ALA A 81 23.20 18.39 -12.83
N LYS A 82 22.14 18.89 -12.18
CA LYS A 82 21.62 20.24 -12.41
C LYS A 82 22.55 21.33 -11.87
N GLU A 83 23.19 21.12 -10.73
CA GLU A 83 24.18 22.07 -10.19
C GLU A 83 25.43 22.17 -11.08
N HIS A 84 25.92 21.04 -11.61
CA HIS A 84 27.04 21.04 -12.55
C HIS A 84 26.68 21.64 -13.92
N ALA A 85 25.45 21.46 -14.39
CA ALA A 85 24.99 22.07 -15.65
C ALA A 85 24.71 23.58 -15.54
N ALA A 86 24.45 24.10 -14.33
CA ALA A 86 24.26 25.54 -14.09
C ALA A 86 25.57 26.30 -13.80
N ALA A 87 26.69 25.58 -13.64
CA ALA A 87 28.03 26.13 -13.42
C ALA A 87 28.82 26.37 -14.72
N HIS A 88 28.23 26.05 -15.88
CA HIS A 88 28.69 26.43 -17.22
C HIS A 88 27.73 27.45 -17.84
#